data_AF-A0A356QZG2-F1
#
_entry.id   AF-A0A356QZG2-F1
#
_cell.length_a   1.000
_cell.length_b   1.000
_cell.length_c   1.000
_cell.angle_alpha   90.00
_cell.angle_beta   90.00
_cell.angle_gamma   90.00
#
_symmetry.space_group_name_H-M   'P 1'
#
loop_
_entity.id
_entity.type
_entity.pdbx_description
1 polymer ?
#
loop_
_entity_poly.entity_id
_entity_poly.type
_entity_poly.pdbx_seq_one_letter_code
_entity_poly.pdbx_strand_id
1 'polypeptide(L)'
;MKARVIYKTPWFLHPRLPCPRYHEGDQILGLTLFYFSGANFVSELAFLLAGASLGIIVFQSAVLAPLVFTRLKDGASGPFLRALFPRFFLILAVLGLGSALGSHFGGFDRGVVLGGIALILALIAYALIPSTNRARDEGRKQAFKVLHLASVLLTLGIGISNLLVLFI
;
A
#
# COMPACT_ATOMS: atom_id res chain seq x y z
N MET A 1 -75.07 49.69 -5.94
CA MET A 1 -75.04 49.23 -7.34
C MET A 1 -73.58 49.07 -7.76
N LYS A 2 -73.23 47.95 -8.40
CA LYS A 2 -71.85 47.50 -8.72
C LYS A 2 -71.01 48.54 -9.47
N ALA A 3 -69.73 48.63 -9.13
CA ALA A 3 -68.64 48.60 -10.12
C ALA A 3 -67.32 48.17 -9.45
N ARG A 4 -66.71 47.15 -10.03
CA ARG A 4 -65.45 46.51 -9.65
C ARG A 4 -64.34 47.19 -10.44
N VAL A 5 -63.32 47.74 -9.77
CA VAL A 5 -62.07 48.18 -10.44
C VAL A 5 -60.94 47.29 -9.95
N ILE A 6 -60.45 46.47 -10.88
CA ILE A 6 -59.32 45.56 -10.72
C ILE A 6 -58.05 46.39 -10.95
N TYR A 7 -57.22 46.56 -9.92
CA TYR A 7 -55.87 47.11 -10.10
C TYR A 7 -54.95 46.00 -10.63
N LYS A 8 -54.53 46.13 -11.89
CA LYS A 8 -53.35 45.47 -12.46
C LYS A 8 -52.11 46.09 -11.80
N THR A 9 -51.37 45.33 -11.00
CA THR A 9 -50.00 45.71 -10.61
C THR A 9 -49.06 45.47 -11.80
N PRO A 10 -48.17 46.43 -12.15
CA PRO A 10 -47.26 46.29 -13.26
C PRO A 10 -46.02 45.48 -12.86
N TRP A 11 -45.67 44.55 -13.74
CA TRP A 11 -44.41 43.82 -13.75
C TRP A 11 -43.21 44.79 -13.78
N PHE A 12 -42.51 44.94 -12.65
CA PHE A 12 -41.24 45.67 -12.58
C PHE A 12 -40.10 44.76 -12.13
N LEU A 13 -39.41 44.21 -13.14
CA LEU A 13 -37.96 44.10 -13.25
C LEU A 13 -37.17 43.72 -11.97
N HIS A 14 -37.05 42.42 -11.70
CA HIS A 14 -35.82 41.94 -11.08
C HIS A 14 -34.66 42.12 -12.07
N PRO A 15 -33.51 42.69 -11.66
CA PRO A 15 -32.30 42.64 -12.47
C PRO A 15 -32.00 41.18 -12.75
N ARG A 16 -31.98 40.78 -14.03
CA ARG A 16 -31.37 39.50 -14.39
C ARG A 16 -29.89 39.68 -14.09
N LEU A 17 -29.45 39.23 -12.91
CA LEU A 17 -28.04 39.01 -12.66
C LEU A 17 -27.54 38.14 -13.81
N PRO A 18 -26.44 38.51 -14.49
CA PRO A 18 -25.88 37.65 -15.52
C PRO A 18 -25.61 36.30 -14.88
N CYS A 19 -26.18 35.22 -15.46
CA CYS A 19 -25.76 33.87 -15.10
C CYS A 19 -24.23 33.84 -15.20
N PRO A 20 -23.51 33.32 -14.19
CA PRO A 20 -22.06 33.22 -14.28
C PRO A 20 -21.75 32.43 -15.55
N ARG A 21 -21.13 33.09 -16.53
CA ARG A 21 -20.60 32.42 -17.70
C ARG A 21 -19.38 31.68 -17.18
N TYR A 22 -19.58 30.43 -16.75
CA TYR A 22 -18.46 29.54 -16.46
C TYR A 22 -17.63 29.46 -17.72
N HIS A 23 -16.46 30.09 -17.70
CA HIS A 23 -15.53 30.01 -18.80
C HIS A 23 -14.96 28.58 -18.79
N GLU A 24 -14.91 27.96 -19.95
CA GLU A 24 -14.42 26.59 -20.18
C GLU A 24 -13.05 26.33 -19.50
N GLY A 25 -12.23 27.39 -19.38
CA GLY A 25 -10.95 27.37 -18.65
C GLY A 25 -11.05 27.14 -17.14
N ASP A 26 -12.13 27.57 -16.48
CA ASP A 26 -12.33 27.36 -15.03
C ASP A 26 -12.65 25.88 -14.72
N GLN A 27 -13.32 25.18 -15.66
CA GLN A 27 -13.59 23.75 -15.53
C GLN A 27 -12.33 22.90 -15.71
N ILE A 28 -11.49 23.24 -16.70
CA ILE A 28 -10.21 22.54 -16.91
C ILE A 28 -9.25 22.78 -15.74
N LEU A 29 -9.22 23.98 -15.17
CA LEU A 29 -8.40 24.28 -13.99
C LEU A 29 -8.87 23.47 -12.77
N GLY A 30 -10.18 23.38 -12.53
CA GLY A 30 -10.76 22.57 -11.46
C GLY A 30 -10.49 21.06 -11.61
N LEU A 31 -10.61 20.52 -12.83
CA LEU A 31 -10.31 19.12 -13.12
C LEU A 31 -8.81 18.81 -12.96
N THR A 32 -7.94 19.73 -13.39
CA THR A 32 -6.49 19.60 -13.27
C THR A 32 -6.05 19.64 -11.79
N LEU A 33 -6.62 20.54 -10.99
CA LEU A 33 -6.36 20.62 -9.55
C LEU A 33 -6.87 19.38 -8.79
N PHE A 34 -8.04 18.86 -9.14
CA PHE A 34 -8.55 17.62 -8.57
C PHE A 34 -7.67 16.41 -8.94
N TYR A 35 -7.26 16.32 -10.21
CA TYR A 35 -6.35 15.27 -10.68
C TYR A 35 -4.98 15.35 -9.99
N PHE A 36 -4.41 16.56 -9.87
CA PHE A 36 -3.15 16.79 -9.16
C PHE A 36 -3.25 16.43 -7.68
N SER A 37 -4.32 16.87 -7.00
CA SER A 37 -4.56 16.53 -5.60
C SER A 37 -4.77 15.02 -5.39
N GLY A 38 -5.45 14.35 -6.31
CA GLY A 38 -5.63 12.90 -6.30
C GLY A 38 -4.32 12.14 -6.53
N ALA A 39 -3.51 12.56 -7.50
CA ALA A 39 -2.20 11.97 -7.77
C ALA A 39 -1.26 12.10 -6.56
N ASN A 40 -1.29 13.24 -5.87
CA ASN A 40 -0.52 13.43 -4.63
C ASN A 40 -0.95 12.43 -3.54
N PHE A 41 -2.24 12.27 -3.29
CA PHE A 41 -2.74 11.30 -2.30
C PHE A 41 -2.33 9.85 -2.62
N VAL A 42 -2.39 9.48 -3.90
CA VAL A 42 -2.03 8.13 -4.35
C VAL A 42 -0.53 7.85 -4.19
N SER A 43 0.32 8.87 -4.41
CA SER A 43 1.76 8.79 -4.12
C SER A 43 2.06 8.66 -2.63
N GLU A 44 1.38 9.44 -1.78
CA GLU A 44 1.50 9.31 -0.32
C GLU A 44 1.10 7.92 0.18
N LEU A 45 0.06 7.33 -0.42
CA LEU A 45 -0.32 5.95 -0.14
C LEU A 45 0.80 4.97 -0.48
N ALA A 46 1.48 5.14 -1.62
CA ALA A 46 2.60 4.28 -2.00
C ALA A 46 3.75 4.34 -0.98
N PHE A 47 4.09 5.53 -0.48
CA PHE A 47 5.09 5.72 0.57
C PHE A 47 4.65 5.10 1.90
N LEU A 48 3.38 5.29 2.29
CA LEU A 48 2.83 4.70 3.51
C LEU A 48 2.89 3.17 3.48
N LEU A 49 2.56 2.55 2.34
CA LEU A 49 2.62 1.08 2.18
C LEU A 49 4.05 0.55 2.21
N ALA A 50 5.00 1.28 1.60
CA ALA A 50 6.42 0.94 1.65
C ALA A 50 6.98 1.05 3.09
N GLY A 51 6.64 2.13 3.79
CA GLY A 51 6.99 2.33 5.20
C GLY A 51 6.36 1.29 6.13
N ALA A 52 5.10 0.90 5.89
CA ALA A 52 4.44 -0.17 6.64
C ALA A 52 5.14 -1.52 6.44
N SER A 53 5.57 -1.85 5.22
CA SER A 53 6.35 -3.07 4.94
C SER A 53 7.66 -3.08 5.73
N LEU A 54 8.39 -1.97 5.73
CA LEU A 54 9.61 -1.81 6.54
C LEU A 54 9.35 -2.01 8.03
N GLY A 55 8.32 -1.34 8.57
CA GLY A 55 7.93 -1.45 9.95
C GLY A 55 7.61 -2.90 10.34
N ILE A 56 6.87 -3.62 9.50
CA ILE A 56 6.54 -5.04 9.71
C ILE A 56 7.79 -5.92 9.72
N ILE A 57 8.73 -5.71 8.79
CA ILE A 57 9.99 -6.48 8.73
C ILE A 57 10.83 -6.25 9.98
N VAL A 58 11.00 -4.99 10.39
CA VAL A 58 11.76 -4.62 11.59
C VAL A 58 11.08 -5.17 12.84
N PHE A 59 9.77 -4.99 12.98
CA PHE A 59 8.99 -5.52 14.11
C PHE A 59 9.10 -7.04 14.20
N GLN A 60 8.97 -7.74 13.07
CA GLN A 60 9.09 -9.19 13.04
C GLN A 60 10.49 -9.64 13.48
N SER A 61 11.53 -8.97 13.01
CA SER A 61 12.92 -9.35 13.27
C SER A 61 13.38 -9.00 14.69
N ALA A 62 13.10 -7.79 15.15
CA ALA A 62 13.61 -7.25 16.40
C ALA A 62 12.75 -7.60 17.62
N VAL A 63 11.43 -7.77 17.44
CA VAL A 63 10.49 -7.95 18.55
C VAL A 63 9.84 -9.31 18.50
N LEU A 64 9.17 -9.64 17.40
CA LEU A 64 8.34 -10.84 17.33
C LEU A 64 9.16 -12.12 17.41
N ALA A 65 10.24 -12.24 16.63
CA ALA A 65 11.07 -13.45 16.63
C ALA A 65 11.72 -13.73 18.00
N PRO A 66 12.39 -12.77 18.67
CA PRO A 66 12.90 -12.99 20.03
C PRO A 66 11.81 -13.34 21.04
N LEU A 67 10.65 -12.67 20.96
CA LEU A 67 9.54 -12.93 21.87
C LEU A 67 8.99 -14.35 21.69
N VAL A 68 8.83 -14.81 20.45
CA VAL A 68 8.38 -16.17 20.12
C VAL A 68 9.35 -17.20 20.70
N PHE A 69 10.65 -17.06 20.45
CA PHE A 69 11.63 -18.03 20.92
C PHE A 69 11.84 -18.02 22.44
N THR A 70 11.60 -16.89 23.10
CA THR A 70 11.72 -16.78 24.57
C THR A 70 10.45 -17.20 25.32
N ARG A 71 9.27 -17.01 24.74
CA ARG A 71 7.97 -17.26 25.40
C ARG A 71 7.33 -18.60 25.05
N LEU A 72 7.52 -19.10 23.83
CA LEU A 72 6.97 -20.40 23.43
C LEU A 72 7.97 -21.50 23.78
N LYS A 73 7.80 -22.08 24.98
CA LYS A 73 8.55 -23.26 25.45
C LYS A 73 7.98 -24.56 24.84
N ASP A 74 8.65 -25.67 25.12
CA ASP A 74 8.16 -27.03 24.85
C ASP A 74 7.88 -27.36 23.38
N GLY A 75 8.63 -26.74 22.46
CA GLY A 75 8.53 -27.01 21.02
C GLY A 75 7.34 -26.35 20.31
N ALA A 76 6.53 -25.54 21.02
CA ALA A 76 5.38 -24.84 20.45
C ALA A 76 5.75 -23.76 19.41
N SER A 77 7.00 -23.27 19.42
CA SER A 77 7.49 -22.26 18.48
C SER A 77 7.46 -22.74 17.02
N GLY A 78 7.71 -24.03 16.77
CA GLY A 78 7.71 -24.61 15.43
C GLY A 78 6.34 -24.47 14.72
N PRO A 79 5.26 -25.05 15.28
CA PRO A 79 3.91 -24.91 14.73
C PRO A 79 3.47 -23.44 14.55
N PHE A 80 3.75 -22.59 15.53
CA PHE A 80 3.43 -21.17 15.46
C PHE A 80 4.12 -20.49 14.25
N LEU A 81 5.43 -20.70 14.08
CA LEU A 81 6.18 -20.10 12.98
C LEU A 81 5.72 -20.61 11.60
N ARG A 82 5.34 -21.88 11.49
CA ARG A 82 4.77 -22.44 10.24
C ARG A 82 3.44 -21.80 9.86
N ALA A 83 2.65 -21.37 10.84
CA ALA A 83 1.43 -20.60 10.60
C ALA A 83 1.71 -19.12 10.33
N LEU A 84 2.70 -18.53 10.99
CA LEU A 84 3.02 -17.10 10.89
C LEU A 84 3.65 -16.74 9.54
N PHE A 85 4.69 -17.45 9.11
CA PHE A 85 5.48 -17.05 7.93
C PHE A 85 4.69 -16.96 6.62
N PRO A 86 3.76 -17.87 6.29
CA PRO A 86 2.94 -17.75 5.08
C PRO A 86 2.14 -16.44 5.06
N ARG A 87 1.58 -16.03 6.22
CA ARG A 87 0.82 -14.78 6.34
C ARG A 87 1.73 -13.57 6.24
N PHE A 88 2.89 -13.63 6.88
CA PHE A 88 3.89 -12.57 6.84
C PHE A 88 4.31 -12.23 5.39
N PHE A 89 4.70 -13.23 4.60
CA PHE A 89 5.12 -12.98 3.23
C PHE A 89 3.98 -12.59 2.29
N LEU A 90 2.76 -13.10 2.51
CA LEU A 90 1.59 -12.64 1.75
C LEU A 90 1.22 -11.19 2.05
N ILE A 91 1.31 -10.76 3.32
CA ILE A 91 1.11 -9.34 3.69
C ILE A 91 2.16 -8.47 2.97
N LEU A 92 3.44 -8.84 3.01
CA LEU A 92 4.49 -8.10 2.30
C LEU A 92 4.27 -8.08 0.79
N ALA A 93 3.78 -9.17 0.20
CA ALA A 93 3.43 -9.21 -1.22
C ALA A 93 2.29 -8.23 -1.55
N VAL A 94 1.22 -8.21 -0.75
CA VAL A 94 0.09 -7.29 -0.93
C VAL A 94 0.53 -5.84 -0.76
N LEU A 95 1.38 -5.55 0.23
CA LEU A 95 1.91 -4.19 0.43
C LEU A 95 2.82 -3.76 -0.72
N GLY A 96 3.68 -4.66 -1.23
CA GLY A 96 4.52 -4.40 -2.40
C GLY A 96 3.71 -4.15 -3.66
N LEU A 97 2.66 -4.95 -3.90
CA LEU A 97 1.72 -4.74 -5.00
C LEU A 97 0.99 -3.40 -4.86
N GLY A 98 0.47 -3.09 -3.68
CA GLY A 98 -0.22 -1.83 -3.40
C GLY A 98 0.71 -0.62 -3.59
N SER A 99 1.97 -0.73 -3.16
CA SER A 99 2.98 0.31 -3.39
C SER A 99 3.26 0.48 -4.89
N ALA A 100 3.44 -0.61 -5.65
CA ALA A 100 3.66 -0.54 -7.10
C ALA A 100 2.49 0.08 -7.86
N LEU A 101 1.25 -0.30 -7.51
CA LEU A 101 0.05 0.27 -8.10
C LEU A 101 -0.11 1.75 -7.72
N GLY A 102 0.12 2.09 -6.45
CA GLY A 102 0.15 3.48 -5.99
C GLY A 102 1.16 4.31 -6.77
N SER A 103 2.38 3.80 -6.97
CA SER A 103 3.39 4.48 -7.78
C SER A 103 3.00 4.65 -9.25
N HIS A 104 2.30 3.66 -9.83
CA HIS A 104 1.86 3.71 -11.21
C HIS A 104 0.82 4.82 -11.41
N PHE A 105 -0.18 4.88 -10.54
CA PHE A 105 -1.22 5.91 -10.58
C PHE A 105 -0.74 7.28 -10.08
N GLY A 106 0.30 7.32 -9.25
CA GLY A 106 0.99 8.54 -8.79
C GLY A 106 2.00 9.11 -9.79
N GLY A 107 2.27 8.40 -10.90
CA GLY A 107 3.09 8.91 -12.00
C GLY A 107 4.61 8.84 -11.78
N PHE A 108 5.11 7.94 -10.94
CA PHE A 108 6.56 7.76 -10.73
C PHE A 108 7.02 6.32 -10.96
N ASP A 109 7.53 6.07 -12.18
CA ASP A 109 7.89 4.73 -12.68
C ASP A 109 8.92 3.99 -11.81
N ARG A 110 9.86 4.71 -11.20
CA ARG A 110 10.86 4.12 -10.29
C ARG A 110 10.20 3.39 -9.12
N GLY A 111 9.10 3.93 -8.58
CA GLY A 111 8.35 3.31 -7.49
C GLY A 111 7.63 2.04 -7.93
N VAL A 112 7.13 2.00 -9.17
CA VAL A 112 6.49 0.80 -9.75
C VAL A 112 7.48 -0.37 -9.77
N VAL A 113 8.71 -0.12 -10.23
CA VAL A 113 9.76 -1.13 -10.31
C VAL A 113 10.13 -1.62 -8.90
N LEU A 114 10.37 -0.71 -7.95
CA LEU A 114 10.76 -1.08 -6.59
C LEU A 114 9.65 -1.80 -5.81
N GLY A 115 8.40 -1.39 -5.94
CA GLY A 115 7.25 -2.10 -5.38
C GLY A 115 7.07 -3.48 -6.02
N GLY A 116 7.27 -3.59 -7.34
CA GLY A 116 7.26 -4.84 -8.07
C GLY A 116 8.37 -5.80 -7.63
N ILE A 117 9.59 -5.30 -7.40
CA ILE A 117 10.69 -6.07 -6.83
C ILE A 117 10.29 -6.61 -5.45
N ALA A 118 9.75 -5.75 -4.57
CA ALA A 118 9.31 -6.16 -3.24
C ALA A 118 8.24 -7.29 -3.30
N LEU A 119 7.26 -7.16 -4.20
CA LEU A 119 6.25 -8.19 -4.46
C LEU A 119 6.90 -9.53 -4.88
N ILE A 120 7.76 -9.50 -5.90
CA ILE A 120 8.39 -10.73 -6.44
C ILE A 120 9.25 -11.40 -5.37
N LEU A 121 10.07 -10.64 -4.64
CA LEU A 121 10.90 -11.19 -3.57
C LEU A 121 10.04 -11.81 -2.45
N ALA A 122 8.92 -11.19 -2.09
CA ALA A 122 7.97 -11.74 -1.11
C ALA A 122 7.35 -13.07 -1.57
N LEU A 123 6.97 -13.17 -2.84
CA LEU A 123 6.42 -14.40 -3.43
C LEU A 123 7.46 -15.52 -3.51
N ILE A 124 8.71 -15.19 -3.86
CA ILE A 124 9.82 -16.17 -3.83
C ILE A 124 10.03 -16.66 -2.40
N ALA A 125 10.09 -15.75 -1.42
CA ALA A 125 10.25 -16.13 -0.02
C ALA A 125 9.09 -16.99 0.51
N TYR A 126 7.85 -16.70 0.08
CA TYR A 126 6.68 -17.54 0.35
C TYR A 126 6.84 -18.95 -0.22
N ALA A 127 7.30 -19.07 -1.47
CA ALA A 127 7.53 -20.36 -2.13
C ALA A 127 8.65 -21.19 -1.47
N LEU A 128 9.60 -20.55 -0.78
CA LEU A 128 10.69 -21.23 -0.06
C LEU A 128 10.20 -21.95 1.21
N ILE A 129 9.11 -21.48 1.85
CA ILE A 129 8.59 -22.00 3.13
C ILE A 129 8.47 -23.54 3.18
N PRO A 130 7.79 -24.23 2.24
CA PRO A 130 7.66 -25.68 2.29
C PRO A 130 9.00 -26.40 2.26
N SER A 131 9.96 -25.90 1.48
CA SER A 131 11.31 -26.49 1.37
C SER A 131 12.12 -26.30 2.66
N THR A 132 12.03 -25.11 3.27
CA THR A 132 12.68 -24.79 4.55
C THR A 132 12.11 -25.65 5.68
N ASN A 133 10.79 -25.80 5.73
CA ASN A 133 10.13 -26.65 6.74
C ASN A 133 10.53 -28.12 6.56
N ARG A 134 10.49 -28.64 5.33
CA ARG A 134 10.91 -30.02 5.04
C ARG A 134 12.36 -30.29 5.43
N ALA A 135 13.28 -29.39 5.09
CA ALA A 135 14.69 -29.53 5.46
C ALA A 135 14.90 -29.54 6.98
N ARG A 136 14.11 -28.77 7.73
CA ARG A 136 14.12 -28.79 9.20
C ARG A 136 13.57 -30.10 9.75
N ASP A 137 12.43 -30.54 9.23
CA ASP A 137 11.70 -31.72 9.72
C ASP A 137 12.47 -33.02 9.46
N GLU A 138 13.21 -33.09 8.34
CA GLU A 138 14.08 -34.22 7.99
C GLU A 138 15.48 -34.14 8.64
N GLY A 139 15.75 -33.14 9.49
CA GLY A 139 17.04 -32.97 10.16
C GLY A 139 18.21 -32.58 9.23
N ARG A 140 17.93 -32.13 8.00
CA ARG A 140 18.93 -31.71 7.00
C ARG A 140 19.48 -30.32 7.33
N LYS A 141 20.34 -30.26 8.36
CA LYS A 141 20.87 -29.01 8.95
C LYS A 141 21.49 -28.05 7.93
N GLN A 142 22.28 -28.55 6.97
CA GLN A 142 22.92 -27.69 5.97
C GLN A 142 21.90 -27.07 5.00
N ALA A 143 20.98 -27.88 4.47
CA ALA A 143 19.93 -27.40 3.58
C ALA A 143 19.01 -26.38 4.28
N PHE A 144 18.66 -26.65 5.55
CA PHE A 144 17.89 -25.71 6.36
C PHE A 144 18.60 -24.36 6.50
N LYS A 145 19.90 -24.36 6.83
CA LYS A 145 20.69 -23.12 6.96
C LYS A 145 20.70 -22.30 5.67
N VAL A 146 20.92 -22.94 4.53
CA VAL A 146 20.96 -22.27 3.22
C VAL A 146 19.60 -21.69 2.86
N LEU A 147 18.52 -22.48 2.97
CA LEU A 147 17.16 -22.04 2.65
C LEU A 147 16.68 -20.93 3.59
N HIS A 148 17.01 -21.04 4.88
CA HIS A 148 16.69 -20.00 5.86
C HIS A 148 17.45 -18.71 5.55
N LEU A 149 18.76 -18.77 5.30
CA LEU A 149 19.54 -17.60 4.92
C LEU A 149 19.01 -16.96 3.64
N ALA A 150 18.66 -17.76 2.62
CA ALA A 150 18.05 -17.25 1.40
C ALA A 150 16.76 -16.47 1.69
N SER A 151 15.87 -16.99 2.56
CA SER A 151 14.65 -16.28 2.95
C SER A 151 14.94 -14.96 3.70
N VAL A 152 15.99 -14.93 4.53
CA VAL A 152 16.42 -13.70 5.23
C VAL A 152 16.95 -12.67 4.24
N LEU A 153 17.78 -13.07 3.28
CA LEU A 153 18.31 -12.17 2.24
C LEU A 153 17.20 -11.63 1.34
N LEU A 154 16.22 -12.46 0.97
CA LEU A 154 15.01 -12.00 0.25
C LEU A 154 14.25 -10.96 1.08
N THR A 155 14.07 -11.21 2.38
CA THR A 155 13.39 -10.26 3.29
C THR A 155 14.14 -8.93 3.41
N LEU A 156 15.48 -8.98 3.49
CA LEU A 156 16.31 -7.78 3.45
C LEU A 156 16.18 -7.04 2.12
N GLY A 157 16.12 -7.76 0.99
CA GLY A 157 15.87 -7.17 -0.32
C GLY A 157 14.52 -6.47 -0.42
N ILE A 158 13.45 -7.06 0.15
CA ILE A 158 12.13 -6.41 0.27
C ILE A 158 12.25 -5.12 1.06
N GLY A 159 12.94 -5.15 2.21
CA GLY A 159 13.17 -3.99 3.06
C GLY A 159 13.92 -2.89 2.32
N ILE A 160 15.06 -3.20 1.70
CA ILE A 160 15.86 -2.23 0.93
C ILE A 160 15.04 -1.64 -0.22
N SER A 161 14.30 -2.46 -0.97
CA SER A 161 13.47 -1.97 -2.07
C SER A 161 12.42 -0.96 -1.58
N ASN A 162 11.70 -1.29 -0.51
CA ASN A 162 10.71 -0.39 0.09
C ASN A 162 11.35 0.85 0.74
N LEU A 163 12.57 0.74 1.28
CA LEU A 163 13.31 1.90 1.78
C LEU A 163 13.64 2.87 0.65
N LEU A 164 14.11 2.35 -0.48
CA LEU A 164 14.42 3.18 -1.65
C LEU A 164 13.18 3.91 -2.19
N VAL A 165 11.99 3.32 -2.11
CA VAL A 165 10.72 3.99 -2.49
C VAL A 165 10.51 5.29 -1.70
N LEU A 166 10.97 5.36 -0.44
CA LEU A 166 10.78 6.55 0.41
C LEU A 166 11.72 7.72 0.06
N PHE A 167 12.71 7.52 -0.80
CA PHE A 167 13.74 8.52 -1.12
C PHE A 167 13.76 8.96 -2.59
N ILE A 168 12.79 8.54 -3.41
CA ILE A 168 12.80 8.74 -4.88
C ILE A 168 11.82 9.77 -5.41
#